data_AF-A0A962ELQ3-F1
#
_entry.id   AF-A0A962ELQ3-F1
#
_cell.length_a   1.000
_cell.length_b   1.000
_cell.length_c   1.000
_cell.angle_alpha   90.00
_cell.angle_beta   90.00
_cell.angle_gamma   90.00
#
_symmetry.space_group_name_H-M   'P 1'
#
loop_
_entity.id
_entity.type
_entity.pdbx_description
1 polymer ?
#
loop_
_entity_poly.entity_id
_entity_poly.type
_entity_poly.pdbx_seq_one_letter_code
_entity_poly.pdbx_strand_id
1 'polypeptide(L)'
;MPLTIKLVRNSILSVLLFFAVMASSIYIYWGDLRSFVTEFDTDVREYYLARVQTPYKLLAEQLQNQSPVNEDILKQLFELEEKLSEVQYTDRLTPVKEDLLLQLSRYYEKQSDFDKALTWQQKLIDFVPKNIDYQYQQVELLFKSGNNEAAMEKLAGLFELLPENNRVASRYLPALIDNGMYDKAYEGLISYLRLRTDATRNEWGYYWSENKSFSREFSDFTYPAIEPGVINLEFTVPEKTAFVRVVLPNHSVLMIQDVESSVFHNNAWHPLPEKLLQTQNIQRSKKFMRATGKAFQALTINNIPADLRAKAAQKIRLKISYMDDIDWVSSMLEHPELHDFLSGLEQQERYSDIRYIKKAIFSSLRKSLIVVSLGNNKFPVNTGLNLNPSNGKLQFRKPLKRDTYRDYVELIFPDTIAARYQLRLQTGHSSANEIIPTLKNSENLLYDAISGQLTVTGKNPSLTIDLSSLPDDIALTVKGEVL
;
A
#
# COMPACT_ATOMS: atom_id res chain seq x y z
N MET A 1 -58.54 55.85 -36.38
CA MET A 1 -57.40 54.91 -36.26
C MET A 1 -56.95 54.50 -34.84
N PRO A 2 -57.41 55.06 -33.69
CA PRO A 2 -56.89 54.61 -32.37
C PRO A 2 -57.54 53.33 -31.82
N LEU A 3 -58.72 52.93 -32.33
CA LEU A 3 -59.46 51.77 -31.79
C LEU A 3 -58.92 50.43 -32.28
N THR A 4 -58.53 50.34 -33.57
CA THR A 4 -58.03 49.10 -34.19
C THR A 4 -56.69 48.66 -33.61
N ILE A 5 -55.80 49.61 -33.30
CA ILE A 5 -54.49 49.32 -32.70
C ILE A 5 -54.64 48.78 -31.27
N LYS A 6 -55.58 49.32 -30.47
CA LYS A 6 -55.87 48.80 -29.13
C LYS A 6 -56.44 47.39 -29.17
N LEU A 7 -57.32 47.11 -30.14
CA LEU A 7 -57.94 45.80 -30.30
C LEU A 7 -56.88 44.73 -30.63
N VAL A 8 -56.03 45.00 -31.64
CA VAL A 8 -54.94 44.09 -32.04
C VAL A 8 -53.95 43.86 -30.90
N ARG A 9 -53.57 44.92 -30.16
CA ARG A 9 -52.67 44.79 -29.00
C ARG A 9 -53.25 43.89 -27.92
N ASN A 10 -54.53 44.04 -27.59
CA ASN A 10 -55.17 43.22 -26.57
C ASN A 10 -55.31 41.76 -27.02
N SER A 11 -55.62 41.50 -28.30
CA SER A 11 -55.64 40.13 -28.83
C SER A 11 -54.28 39.46 -28.76
N ILE A 12 -53.19 40.16 -29.10
CA ILE A 12 -51.82 39.63 -28.98
C ILE A 12 -51.47 39.33 -27.51
N LEU A 13 -51.81 40.24 -26.58
CA LEU A 13 -51.58 40.03 -25.15
C LEU A 13 -52.37 38.84 -24.61
N SER A 14 -53.62 38.64 -25.03
CA SER A 14 -54.43 37.49 -24.62
C SER A 14 -53.84 36.16 -25.11
N VAL A 15 -53.33 36.11 -26.35
CA VAL A 15 -52.67 34.92 -26.90
C VAL A 15 -51.36 34.62 -26.14
N LEU A 16 -50.54 35.64 -25.87
CA LEU A 16 -49.31 35.48 -25.09
C LEU A 16 -49.59 35.01 -23.65
N LEU A 17 -50.62 35.55 -23.01
CA LEU A 17 -51.03 35.12 -21.66
C LEU A 17 -51.48 33.65 -21.67
N PHE A 18 -52.24 33.23 -22.69
CA PHE A 18 -52.68 31.84 -22.84
C PHE A 18 -51.48 30.88 -22.94
N PHE A 19 -50.48 31.18 -23.77
CA PHE A 19 -49.28 30.36 -23.87
C PHE A 19 -48.45 30.36 -22.58
N ALA A 20 -48.35 31.49 -21.88
CA ALA A 20 -47.64 31.55 -20.59
C ALA A 20 -48.31 30.69 -19.52
N VAL A 21 -49.65 30.68 -19.45
CA VAL A 21 -50.41 29.81 -18.54
C VAL A 21 -50.25 28.34 -18.92
N MET A 22 -50.35 27.99 -20.21
CA MET A 22 -50.12 26.63 -20.69
C MET A 22 -48.70 26.13 -20.36
N ALA A 23 -47.67 26.93 -20.63
CA ALA A 23 -46.28 26.58 -20.32
C ALA A 23 -46.06 26.44 -18.80
N SER A 24 -46.66 27.32 -17.99
CA SER A 24 -46.59 27.23 -16.52
C SER A 24 -47.33 25.99 -16.01
N SER A 25 -48.46 25.64 -16.61
CA SER A 25 -49.22 24.42 -16.28
C SER A 25 -48.40 23.18 -16.60
N ILE A 26 -47.81 23.10 -17.80
CA ILE A 26 -46.92 22.01 -18.19
C ILE A 26 -45.73 21.94 -17.24
N TYR A 27 -45.13 23.06 -16.85
CA TYR A 27 -44.02 23.09 -15.91
C TYR A 27 -44.41 22.58 -14.51
N ILE A 28 -45.56 23.01 -13.97
CA ILE A 28 -46.08 22.56 -12.67
C ILE A 28 -46.41 21.07 -12.74
N TYR A 29 -47.12 20.64 -13.78
CA TYR A 29 -47.43 19.23 -13.99
C TYR A 29 -46.16 18.39 -14.19
N TRP A 30 -45.14 18.87 -14.91
CA TRP A 30 -43.86 18.18 -15.05
C TRP A 30 -43.08 18.12 -13.73
N GLY A 31 -43.19 19.13 -12.87
CA GLY A 31 -42.65 19.11 -11.52
C GLY A 31 -43.22 17.96 -10.70
N ASP A 32 -44.55 17.88 -10.62
CA ASP A 32 -45.25 16.83 -9.86
C ASP A 32 -45.17 15.45 -10.54
N LEU A 33 -45.16 15.41 -11.87
CA LEU A 33 -44.99 14.18 -12.64
C LEU A 33 -43.57 13.63 -12.47
N ARG A 34 -42.56 14.48 -12.24
CA ARG A 34 -41.19 14.00 -11.99
C ARG A 34 -41.12 13.20 -10.69
N SER A 35 -41.72 13.67 -9.60
CA SER A 35 -41.75 12.91 -8.34
C SER A 35 -42.53 11.61 -8.52
N PHE A 36 -43.69 11.66 -9.17
CA PHE A 36 -44.47 10.46 -9.47
C PHE A 36 -43.71 9.46 -10.34
N VAL A 37 -43.05 9.90 -11.42
CA VAL A 37 -42.24 9.02 -12.30
C VAL A 37 -41.06 8.43 -11.54
N THR A 38 -40.42 9.18 -10.64
CA THR A 38 -39.32 8.63 -9.82
C THR A 38 -39.81 7.63 -8.78
N GLU A 39 -40.98 7.85 -8.19
CA GLU A 39 -41.60 6.93 -7.23
C GLU A 39 -42.06 5.66 -7.95
N PHE A 40 -42.78 5.81 -9.07
CA PHE A 40 -43.20 4.69 -9.91
C PHE A 40 -42.02 3.90 -10.50
N ASP A 41 -40.96 4.55 -11.00
CA ASP A 41 -39.72 3.86 -11.42
C ASP A 41 -39.12 3.07 -10.25
N THR A 42 -39.11 3.67 -9.06
CA THR A 42 -38.60 3.03 -7.85
C THR A 42 -39.42 1.81 -7.50
N ASP A 43 -40.74 1.92 -7.43
CA ASP A 43 -41.66 0.82 -7.10
C ASP A 43 -41.61 -0.31 -8.13
N VAL A 44 -41.66 0.03 -9.43
CA VAL A 44 -41.59 -0.96 -10.51
C VAL A 44 -40.26 -1.70 -10.46
N ARG A 45 -39.13 -1.00 -10.25
CA ARG A 45 -37.85 -1.71 -10.17
C ARG A 45 -37.66 -2.46 -8.87
N GLU A 46 -38.14 -1.95 -7.73
CA GLU A 46 -38.12 -2.71 -6.47
C GLU A 46 -38.93 -3.99 -6.60
N TYR A 47 -40.12 -3.91 -7.22
CA TYR A 47 -40.94 -5.07 -7.52
C TYR A 47 -40.21 -6.06 -8.46
N TYR A 48 -39.63 -5.57 -9.56
CA TYR A 48 -38.89 -6.41 -10.52
C TYR A 48 -37.69 -7.11 -9.87
N LEU A 49 -36.91 -6.38 -9.08
CA LEU A 49 -35.77 -6.92 -8.33
C LEU A 49 -36.23 -7.93 -7.27
N ALA A 50 -37.25 -7.61 -6.48
CA ALA A 50 -37.78 -8.48 -5.44
C ALA A 50 -38.31 -9.82 -5.99
N ARG A 51 -38.92 -9.79 -7.18
CA ARG A 51 -39.45 -10.98 -7.85
C ARG A 51 -38.38 -12.02 -8.18
N VAL A 52 -37.16 -11.59 -8.48
CA VAL A 52 -36.03 -12.49 -8.81
C VAL A 52 -35.17 -12.75 -7.56
N GLN A 53 -34.87 -11.71 -6.80
CA GLN A 53 -33.95 -11.77 -5.67
C GLN A 53 -34.50 -12.56 -4.49
N THR A 54 -35.82 -12.51 -4.24
CA THR A 54 -36.42 -13.21 -3.09
C THR A 54 -36.40 -14.73 -3.27
N PRO A 55 -36.86 -15.31 -4.40
CA PRO A 55 -36.70 -16.74 -4.65
C PRO A 55 -35.24 -17.16 -4.66
N TYR A 56 -34.37 -16.36 -5.29
CA TYR A 56 -32.93 -16.64 -5.31
C TYR A 56 -32.32 -16.76 -3.92
N LYS A 57 -32.55 -15.78 -3.03
CA LYS A 57 -32.01 -15.78 -1.66
C LYS A 57 -32.46 -17.01 -0.89
N LEU A 58 -33.74 -17.38 -1.01
CA LEU A 58 -34.29 -18.58 -0.37
C LEU A 58 -33.59 -19.85 -0.88
N LEU A 59 -33.42 -19.98 -2.21
CA LEU A 59 -32.75 -21.13 -2.80
C LEU A 59 -31.26 -21.20 -2.42
N ALA A 60 -30.56 -20.06 -2.42
CA ALA A 60 -29.15 -19.98 -2.02
C ALA A 60 -28.95 -20.35 -0.55
N GLU A 61 -29.85 -19.91 0.34
CA GLU A 61 -29.84 -20.28 1.76
C GLU A 61 -30.10 -21.79 1.94
N GLN A 62 -31.08 -22.33 1.23
CA GLN A 62 -31.37 -23.77 1.26
C GLN A 62 -30.19 -24.60 0.75
N LEU A 63 -29.54 -24.16 -0.34
CA LEU A 63 -28.34 -24.80 -0.90
C LEU A 63 -27.16 -24.82 0.08
N GLN A 64 -27.02 -23.78 0.91
CA GLN A 64 -25.96 -23.69 1.92
C GLN A 64 -26.24 -24.55 3.16
N ASN A 65 -27.51 -24.70 3.54
CA ASN A 65 -27.93 -25.34 4.79
C ASN A 65 -28.24 -26.84 4.67
N GLN A 66 -28.43 -27.39 3.46
CA GLN A 66 -28.77 -28.80 3.25
C GLN A 66 -27.58 -29.64 2.81
N SER A 67 -27.34 -30.75 3.51
CA SER A 67 -26.44 -31.82 3.08
C SER A 67 -27.10 -33.18 3.39
N PRO A 68 -27.45 -34.03 2.39
CA PRO A 68 -27.25 -33.82 0.95
C PRO A 68 -28.18 -32.74 0.37
N VAL A 69 -27.74 -32.11 -0.72
CA VAL A 69 -28.54 -31.09 -1.42
C VAL A 69 -29.69 -31.76 -2.17
N ASN A 70 -30.89 -31.19 -2.02
CA ASN A 70 -32.06 -31.63 -2.78
C ASN A 70 -31.91 -31.26 -4.27
N GLU A 71 -32.02 -32.24 -5.17
CA GLU A 71 -31.97 -32.05 -6.63
C GLU A 71 -33.00 -31.02 -7.12
N ASP A 72 -34.14 -30.88 -6.45
CA ASP A 72 -35.16 -29.88 -6.77
C ASP A 72 -34.65 -28.44 -6.61
N ILE A 73 -33.73 -28.18 -5.67
CA ILE A 73 -33.14 -26.85 -5.48
C ILE A 73 -32.23 -26.53 -6.65
N LEU A 74 -31.41 -27.48 -7.08
CA LEU A 74 -30.52 -27.29 -8.24
C LEU A 74 -31.31 -27.06 -9.52
N LYS A 75 -32.38 -27.83 -9.73
CA LYS A 75 -33.29 -27.63 -10.86
C LYS A 75 -33.85 -26.20 -10.87
N GLN A 76 -34.33 -25.70 -9.73
CA GLN A 76 -34.83 -24.33 -9.61
C GLN A 76 -33.74 -23.27 -9.85
N LEU A 77 -32.51 -23.51 -9.41
CA LEU A 77 -31.38 -22.61 -9.67
C LEU A 77 -31.01 -22.58 -11.17
N PHE A 78 -31.09 -23.72 -11.88
CA PHE A 78 -30.87 -23.76 -13.33
C PHE A 78 -31.99 -23.06 -14.10
N GLU A 79 -33.25 -23.28 -13.73
CA GLU A 79 -34.38 -22.54 -14.31
C GLU A 79 -34.25 -21.02 -14.07
N LEU A 80 -33.69 -20.62 -12.93
CA LEU A 80 -33.39 -19.23 -12.63
C LEU A 80 -32.21 -18.70 -13.46
N GLU A 81 -31.15 -19.48 -13.66
CA GLU A 81 -30.02 -19.10 -14.50
C GLU A 81 -30.45 -18.91 -15.96
N GLU A 82 -31.31 -19.79 -16.47
CA GLU A 82 -31.89 -19.68 -17.81
C GLU A 82 -32.68 -18.38 -17.96
N LYS A 83 -33.53 -18.04 -16.97
CA LYS A 83 -34.26 -16.76 -16.93
C LYS A 83 -33.33 -15.54 -16.86
N LEU A 84 -32.14 -15.70 -16.28
CA LEU A 84 -31.14 -14.64 -16.17
C LEU A 84 -30.14 -14.64 -17.34
N SER A 85 -30.25 -15.56 -18.31
CA SER A 85 -29.30 -15.67 -19.42
C SER A 85 -29.19 -14.37 -20.24
N GLU A 86 -30.30 -13.67 -20.44
CA GLU A 86 -30.39 -12.38 -21.15
C GLU A 86 -29.89 -11.16 -20.37
N VAL A 87 -29.70 -11.31 -19.04
CA VAL A 87 -29.21 -10.21 -18.18
C VAL A 87 -27.78 -9.84 -18.57
N GLN A 88 -27.58 -8.57 -18.93
CA GLN A 88 -26.29 -7.98 -19.26
C GLN A 88 -25.60 -7.40 -18.01
N TYR A 89 -24.28 -7.23 -18.06
CA TYR A 89 -23.47 -6.71 -16.92
C TYR A 89 -23.88 -5.31 -16.42
N THR A 90 -24.58 -4.51 -17.24
CA THR A 90 -25.08 -3.18 -16.85
C THR A 90 -26.49 -3.22 -16.25
N ASP A 91 -27.13 -4.40 -16.20
CA ASP A 91 -28.45 -4.57 -15.64
C ASP A 91 -28.43 -4.54 -14.10
N ARG A 92 -29.53 -4.12 -13.49
CA ARG A 92 -29.70 -4.13 -12.03
C ARG A 92 -29.77 -5.55 -11.45
N LEU A 93 -30.10 -6.56 -12.27
CA LEU A 93 -30.06 -7.98 -11.89
C LEU A 93 -28.66 -8.60 -11.95
N THR A 94 -27.64 -7.85 -12.39
CA THR A 94 -26.24 -8.31 -12.43
C THR A 94 -25.77 -8.94 -11.11
N PRO A 95 -26.00 -8.35 -9.93
CA PRO A 95 -25.55 -8.95 -8.68
C PRO A 95 -26.23 -10.29 -8.36
N VAL A 96 -27.48 -10.49 -8.81
CA VAL A 96 -28.21 -11.74 -8.60
C VAL A 96 -27.66 -12.85 -9.49
N LYS A 97 -27.39 -12.55 -10.77
CA LYS A 97 -26.77 -13.50 -11.71
C LYS A 97 -25.34 -13.85 -11.31
N GLU A 98 -24.55 -12.85 -10.91
CA GLU A 98 -23.18 -13.02 -10.43
C GLU A 98 -23.13 -13.94 -9.20
N ASP A 99 -23.95 -13.69 -8.18
CA ASP A 99 -24.01 -14.54 -6.99
C ASP A 99 -24.54 -15.95 -7.33
N LEU A 100 -25.57 -16.07 -8.19
CA LEU A 100 -26.08 -17.37 -8.64
C LEU A 100 -25.00 -18.25 -9.28
N LEU A 101 -24.26 -17.72 -10.25
CA LEU A 101 -23.18 -18.44 -10.92
C LEU A 101 -22.07 -18.83 -9.93
N LEU A 102 -21.76 -17.96 -8.97
CA LEU A 102 -20.80 -18.24 -7.90
C LEU A 102 -21.28 -19.36 -6.95
N GLN A 103 -22.57 -19.38 -6.57
CA GLN A 103 -23.13 -20.44 -5.73
C GLN A 103 -23.11 -21.79 -6.45
N LEU A 104 -23.42 -21.83 -7.75
CA LEU A 104 -23.36 -23.06 -8.56
C LEU A 104 -21.93 -23.59 -8.67
N SER A 105 -20.94 -22.73 -8.95
CA SER A 105 -19.51 -23.09 -8.95
C SER A 105 -19.07 -23.70 -7.60
N ARG A 106 -19.38 -23.03 -6.49
CA ARG A 106 -19.07 -23.49 -5.13
C ARG A 106 -19.79 -24.78 -4.74
N TYR A 107 -21.02 -24.97 -5.22
CA TYR A 107 -21.75 -26.21 -4.97
C TYR A 107 -21.02 -27.41 -5.58
N TYR A 108 -20.65 -27.33 -6.85
CA TYR A 108 -19.92 -28.41 -7.52
C TYR A 108 -18.51 -28.60 -6.96
N GLU A 109 -17.84 -27.52 -6.55
CA GLU A 109 -16.57 -27.59 -5.82
C GLU A 109 -16.70 -28.42 -4.53
N LYS A 110 -17.77 -28.19 -3.73
CA LYS A 110 -18.02 -28.96 -2.50
C LYS A 110 -18.32 -30.44 -2.78
N GLN A 111 -18.91 -30.75 -3.93
CA GLN A 111 -19.13 -32.13 -4.38
C GLN A 111 -17.88 -32.78 -4.99
N SER A 112 -16.76 -32.05 -5.07
CA SER A 112 -15.54 -32.46 -5.78
C SER A 112 -15.76 -32.75 -7.28
N ASP A 113 -16.84 -32.24 -7.87
CA ASP A 113 -17.12 -32.30 -9.31
C ASP A 113 -16.47 -31.06 -9.97
N PHE A 114 -15.14 -31.11 -10.06
CA PHE A 114 -14.35 -29.94 -10.47
C PHE A 114 -14.59 -29.51 -11.92
N ASP A 115 -14.94 -30.44 -12.82
CA ASP A 115 -15.26 -30.12 -14.22
C ASP A 115 -16.49 -29.21 -14.32
N LYS A 116 -17.56 -29.53 -13.56
CA LYS A 116 -18.74 -28.66 -13.49
C LYS A 116 -18.45 -27.37 -12.75
N ALA A 117 -17.68 -27.41 -11.66
CA ALA A 117 -17.27 -26.21 -10.94
C ALA A 117 -16.54 -25.22 -11.86
N LEU A 118 -15.58 -25.72 -12.66
CA LEU A 118 -14.84 -24.93 -13.65
C LEU A 118 -15.74 -24.38 -14.75
N THR A 119 -16.71 -25.17 -15.22
CA THR A 119 -17.70 -24.72 -16.22
C THR A 119 -18.50 -23.52 -15.72
N TRP A 120 -19.04 -23.61 -14.49
CA TRP A 120 -19.80 -22.52 -13.88
C TRP A 120 -18.92 -21.32 -13.52
N GLN A 121 -17.69 -21.56 -13.07
CA GLN A 121 -16.71 -20.50 -12.83
C GLN A 121 -16.35 -19.76 -14.12
N GLN A 122 -16.20 -20.47 -15.25
CA GLN A 122 -15.92 -19.85 -16.53
C GLN A 122 -17.09 -18.96 -16.97
N LYS A 123 -18.34 -19.43 -16.85
CA LYS A 123 -19.54 -18.59 -17.09
C LYS A 123 -19.53 -17.32 -16.23
N LEU A 124 -19.13 -17.42 -14.96
CA LEU A 124 -19.00 -16.27 -14.06
C LEU A 124 -17.92 -15.28 -14.54
N ILE A 125 -16.77 -15.77 -14.97
CA ILE A 125 -15.69 -14.95 -15.54
C ILE A 125 -16.14 -14.30 -16.85
N ASP A 126 -16.81 -15.02 -17.74
CA ASP A 126 -17.32 -14.48 -18.99
C ASP A 126 -18.34 -13.36 -18.75
N PHE A 127 -19.14 -13.49 -17.69
CA PHE A 127 -20.09 -12.47 -17.27
C PHE A 127 -19.41 -11.25 -16.63
N VAL A 128 -18.36 -11.44 -15.83
CA VAL A 128 -17.60 -10.37 -15.16
C VAL A 128 -16.09 -10.50 -15.43
N PRO A 129 -15.61 -10.24 -16.67
CA PRO A 129 -14.25 -10.60 -17.10
C PRO A 129 -13.15 -9.84 -16.37
N LYS A 130 -13.48 -8.67 -15.81
CA LYS A 130 -12.52 -7.81 -15.08
C LYS A 130 -12.41 -8.16 -13.59
N ASN A 131 -13.20 -9.11 -13.08
CA ASN A 131 -13.14 -9.49 -11.68
C ASN A 131 -12.00 -10.51 -11.45
N ILE A 132 -10.91 -10.01 -10.87
CA ILE A 132 -9.69 -10.78 -10.61
C ILE A 132 -9.94 -11.90 -9.59
N ASP A 133 -10.83 -11.69 -8.62
CA ASP A 133 -11.12 -12.71 -7.60
C ASP A 133 -11.75 -13.95 -8.23
N TYR A 134 -12.56 -13.80 -9.28
CA TYR A 134 -13.15 -14.93 -10.01
C TYR A 134 -12.13 -15.66 -10.88
N GLN A 135 -11.24 -14.92 -11.54
CA GLN A 135 -10.14 -15.53 -12.28
C GLN A 135 -9.20 -16.30 -11.34
N TYR A 136 -8.92 -15.76 -10.16
CA TYR A 136 -8.09 -16.42 -9.17
C TYR A 136 -8.80 -17.64 -8.54
N GLN A 137 -10.11 -17.59 -8.28
CA GLN A 137 -10.89 -18.77 -7.87
C GLN A 137 -10.84 -19.90 -8.92
N GLN A 138 -10.84 -19.56 -10.21
CA GLN A 138 -10.64 -20.55 -11.27
C GLN A 138 -9.27 -21.24 -11.16
N VAL A 139 -8.20 -20.48 -10.85
CA VAL A 139 -6.87 -21.07 -10.58
C VAL A 139 -6.93 -22.04 -9.39
N GLU A 140 -7.60 -21.68 -8.30
CA GLU A 140 -7.77 -22.57 -7.14
C GLU A 140 -8.54 -23.86 -7.51
N LEU A 141 -9.58 -23.76 -8.34
CA LEU A 141 -10.30 -24.93 -8.85
C LEU A 141 -9.43 -25.80 -9.76
N LEU A 142 -8.61 -25.20 -10.62
CA LEU A 142 -7.68 -25.94 -11.50
C LEU A 142 -6.67 -26.74 -10.68
N PHE A 143 -6.07 -26.15 -9.64
CA PHE A 143 -5.20 -26.89 -8.72
C PHE A 143 -5.93 -28.02 -8.00
N LYS A 144 -7.14 -27.78 -7.50
CA LYS A 144 -7.95 -28.82 -6.83
C LYS A 144 -8.34 -29.97 -7.77
N SER A 145 -8.55 -29.68 -9.05
CA SER A 145 -8.81 -30.68 -10.09
C SER A 145 -7.57 -31.48 -10.52
N GLY A 146 -6.37 -31.10 -10.05
CA GLY A 146 -5.10 -31.67 -10.48
C GLY A 146 -4.58 -31.14 -11.82
N ASN A 147 -5.28 -30.20 -12.45
CA ASN A 147 -4.86 -29.55 -13.69
C ASN A 147 -3.85 -28.42 -13.41
N ASN A 148 -2.69 -28.81 -12.87
CA ASN A 148 -1.64 -27.89 -12.41
C ASN A 148 -1.06 -27.05 -13.56
N GLU A 149 -0.93 -27.62 -14.76
CA GLU A 149 -0.39 -26.91 -15.93
C GLU A 149 -1.29 -25.73 -16.33
N ALA A 150 -2.60 -25.97 -16.50
CA ALA A 150 -3.55 -24.90 -16.81
C ALA A 150 -3.67 -23.88 -15.66
N ALA A 151 -3.57 -24.34 -14.40
CA ALA A 151 -3.55 -23.46 -13.25
C ALA A 151 -2.34 -22.50 -13.32
N MET A 152 -1.15 -23.04 -13.64
CA MET A 152 0.08 -22.26 -13.75
C MET A 152 0.07 -21.30 -14.92
N GLU A 153 -0.45 -21.69 -16.08
CA GLU A 153 -0.62 -20.80 -17.24
C GLU A 153 -1.54 -19.63 -16.91
N LYS A 154 -2.71 -19.92 -16.31
CA LYS A 154 -3.67 -18.89 -15.91
C LYS A 154 -3.10 -17.95 -14.86
N LEU A 155 -2.36 -18.50 -13.89
CA LEU A 155 -1.73 -17.74 -12.82
C LEU A 155 -0.58 -16.86 -13.34
N ALA A 156 0.20 -17.34 -14.32
CA ALA A 156 1.20 -16.54 -15.01
C ALA A 156 0.56 -15.35 -15.73
N GLY A 157 -0.52 -15.58 -16.51
CA GLY A 157 -1.24 -14.50 -17.17
C GLY A 157 -1.84 -13.47 -16.19
N LEU A 158 -2.33 -13.92 -15.04
CA LEU A 158 -2.76 -13.02 -13.96
C LEU A 158 -1.60 -12.21 -13.37
N PHE A 159 -0.44 -12.83 -13.19
CA PHE A 159 0.75 -12.17 -12.66
C PHE A 159 1.33 -11.16 -13.65
N GLU A 160 1.30 -11.44 -14.94
CA GLU A 160 1.71 -10.47 -15.97
C GLU A 160 0.78 -9.24 -16.01
N LEU A 161 -0.53 -9.46 -15.85
CA LEU A 161 -1.51 -8.37 -15.83
C LEU A 161 -1.45 -7.55 -14.55
N LEU A 162 -1.18 -8.19 -13.42
CA LEU A 162 -1.26 -7.59 -12.07
C LEU A 162 -0.08 -8.06 -11.21
N PRO A 163 1.16 -7.75 -11.61
CA PRO A 163 2.37 -8.23 -10.94
C PRO A 163 2.47 -7.76 -9.50
N GLU A 164 1.78 -6.69 -9.10
CA GLU A 164 1.74 -6.17 -7.73
C GLU A 164 0.71 -6.87 -6.82
N ASN A 165 -0.19 -7.68 -7.38
CA ASN A 165 -1.28 -8.29 -6.63
C ASN A 165 -0.73 -9.39 -5.72
N ASN A 166 -0.72 -9.11 -4.41
CA ASN A 166 -0.15 -10.01 -3.42
C ASN A 166 -0.76 -11.43 -3.47
N ARG A 167 -2.06 -11.55 -3.73
CA ARG A 167 -2.74 -12.85 -3.78
C ARG A 167 -2.28 -13.68 -4.98
N VAL A 168 -2.04 -13.03 -6.11
CA VAL A 168 -1.52 -13.67 -7.33
C VAL A 168 -0.04 -14.02 -7.14
N ALA A 169 0.77 -13.06 -6.69
CA ALA A 169 2.21 -13.24 -6.48
C ALA A 169 2.53 -14.34 -5.44
N SER A 170 1.84 -14.34 -4.30
CA SER A 170 2.05 -15.33 -3.23
C SER A 170 1.61 -16.76 -3.58
N ARG A 171 0.91 -16.95 -4.70
CA ARG A 171 0.69 -18.28 -5.28
C ARG A 171 1.63 -18.58 -6.43
N TYR A 172 1.85 -17.61 -7.31
CA TYR A 172 2.61 -17.82 -8.53
C TYR A 172 4.08 -18.10 -8.26
N LEU A 173 4.70 -17.28 -7.42
CA LEU A 173 6.15 -17.38 -7.20
C LEU A 173 6.53 -18.65 -6.42
N PRO A 174 5.82 -19.06 -5.34
CA PRO A 174 6.08 -20.35 -4.73
C PRO A 174 5.84 -21.52 -5.69
N ALA A 175 4.77 -21.46 -6.50
CA ALA A 175 4.52 -22.53 -7.46
C ALA A 175 5.61 -22.63 -8.54
N LEU A 176 6.24 -21.52 -8.95
CA LEU A 176 7.42 -21.57 -9.82
C LEU A 176 8.60 -22.26 -9.14
N ILE A 177 8.82 -22.01 -7.85
CA ILE A 177 9.89 -22.64 -7.05
C ILE A 177 9.62 -24.15 -6.92
N ASP A 178 8.39 -24.53 -6.56
CA ASP A 178 7.98 -25.93 -6.42
C ASP A 178 8.14 -26.72 -7.74
N ASN A 179 8.12 -26.04 -8.88
CA ASN A 179 8.34 -26.61 -10.21
C ASN A 179 9.79 -26.46 -10.72
N GLY A 180 10.72 -26.04 -9.87
CA GLY A 180 12.15 -25.87 -10.20
C GLY A 180 12.46 -24.71 -11.16
N MET A 181 11.50 -23.80 -11.37
CA MET A 181 11.62 -22.65 -12.28
C MET A 181 12.22 -21.41 -11.58
N TYR A 182 13.38 -21.57 -10.94
CA TYR A 182 13.97 -20.53 -10.07
C TYR A 182 14.26 -19.21 -10.79
N ASP A 183 14.70 -19.26 -12.04
CA ASP A 183 14.96 -18.05 -12.86
C ASP A 183 13.70 -17.18 -12.97
N LYS A 184 12.56 -17.79 -13.33
CA LYS A 184 11.27 -17.09 -13.45
C LYS A 184 10.75 -16.64 -12.09
N ALA A 185 10.92 -17.46 -11.05
CA ALA A 185 10.52 -17.09 -9.69
C ALA A 185 11.27 -15.84 -9.22
N TYR A 186 12.57 -15.78 -9.52
CA TYR A 186 13.42 -14.64 -9.21
C TYR A 186 13.02 -13.39 -10.00
N GLU A 187 12.84 -13.48 -11.32
CA GLU A 187 12.40 -12.35 -12.16
C GLU A 187 11.03 -11.82 -11.73
N GLY A 188 10.11 -12.75 -11.43
CA GLY A 188 8.80 -12.42 -10.88
C GLY A 188 8.89 -11.72 -9.52
N LEU A 189 9.72 -12.24 -8.62
CA LEU A 189 9.95 -11.62 -7.31
C LEU A 189 10.51 -10.20 -7.44
N ILE A 190 11.52 -10.02 -8.30
CA ILE A 190 12.11 -8.70 -8.58
C ILE A 190 11.03 -7.74 -9.08
N SER A 191 10.19 -8.19 -10.02
CA SER A 191 9.12 -7.37 -10.61
C SER A 191 8.08 -6.99 -9.56
N TYR A 192 7.62 -7.96 -8.76
CA TYR A 192 6.71 -7.75 -7.63
C TYR A 192 7.28 -6.73 -6.63
N LEU A 193 8.54 -6.91 -6.22
CA LEU A 193 9.20 -6.05 -5.26
C LEU A 193 9.46 -4.65 -5.80
N ARG A 194 9.86 -4.51 -7.07
CA ARG A 194 10.07 -3.20 -7.69
C ARG A 194 8.80 -2.36 -7.61
N LEU A 195 7.67 -2.91 -8.08
CA LEU A 195 6.38 -2.22 -8.06
C LEU A 195 5.90 -1.84 -6.65
N ARG A 196 6.18 -2.69 -5.65
CA ARG A 196 5.90 -2.36 -4.24
C ARG A 196 6.87 -1.32 -3.68
N THR A 197 8.17 -1.44 -3.98
CA THR A 197 9.19 -0.52 -3.46
C THR A 197 9.10 0.86 -4.10
N ASP A 198 8.59 0.98 -5.32
CA ASP A 198 8.36 2.27 -5.96
C ASP A 198 7.36 3.12 -5.17
N ALA A 199 6.34 2.48 -4.56
CA ALA A 199 5.40 3.18 -3.68
C ALA A 199 6.06 3.74 -2.42
N THR A 200 7.09 3.06 -1.91
CA THR A 200 7.73 3.39 -0.65
C THR A 200 9.03 4.16 -0.80
N ARG A 201 9.57 4.32 -2.02
CA ARG A 201 10.87 4.98 -2.25
C ARG A 201 10.80 6.24 -3.09
N ASN A 202 9.78 6.36 -3.93
CA ASN A 202 9.65 7.55 -4.76
C ASN A 202 9.25 8.75 -3.91
N GLU A 203 9.53 9.93 -4.44
CA GLU A 203 9.08 11.18 -3.85
C GLU A 203 7.55 11.27 -3.92
N TRP A 204 6.93 11.63 -2.81
CA TRP A 204 5.50 11.87 -2.72
C TRP A 204 5.28 13.35 -2.93
N GLY A 205 4.57 13.70 -4.01
CA GLY A 205 4.17 15.08 -4.26
C GLY A 205 3.07 15.48 -3.28
N TYR A 206 3.22 16.61 -2.61
CA TYR A 206 2.14 17.18 -1.82
C TYR A 206 1.84 18.61 -2.30
N TYR A 207 0.56 18.96 -2.22
CA TYR A 207 0.02 20.23 -2.64
C TYR A 207 -0.71 20.86 -1.46
N TRP A 208 -0.63 22.18 -1.33
CA TRP A 208 -1.38 22.91 -0.32
C TRP A 208 -2.20 24.02 -0.96
N SER A 209 -3.25 24.45 -0.28
CA SER A 209 -4.01 25.62 -0.70
C SER A 209 -4.80 26.24 0.45
N GLU A 210 -5.05 27.54 0.36
CA GLU A 210 -5.99 28.28 1.22
C GLU A 210 -7.44 28.05 0.77
N ASN A 211 -7.64 27.65 -0.50
CA ASN A 211 -8.93 27.38 -1.11
C ASN A 211 -8.99 25.94 -1.66
N LYS A 212 -10.15 25.48 -2.13
CA LYS A 212 -10.29 24.08 -2.63
C LYS A 212 -9.55 23.80 -3.96
N SER A 213 -8.85 24.77 -4.54
CA SER A 213 -8.09 24.58 -5.79
C SER A 213 -6.60 24.39 -5.51
N PHE A 214 -6.03 23.32 -6.05
CA PHE A 214 -4.60 23.01 -5.97
C PHE A 214 -3.91 23.45 -7.27
N SER A 215 -2.74 24.06 -7.16
CA SER A 215 -1.90 24.43 -8.31
C SER A 215 -0.48 23.87 -8.13
N ARG A 216 0.26 23.74 -9.24
CA ARG A 216 1.65 23.28 -9.21
C ARG A 216 2.58 24.26 -8.49
N GLU A 217 2.23 25.54 -8.46
CA GLU A 217 2.99 26.57 -7.73
C GLU A 217 2.95 26.35 -6.21
N PHE A 218 1.90 25.69 -5.71
CA PHE A 218 1.72 25.33 -4.31
C PHE A 218 1.93 23.84 -4.10
N SER A 219 3.09 23.35 -4.54
CA SER A 219 3.49 21.95 -4.39
C SER A 219 4.96 21.81 -4.03
N ASP A 220 5.28 20.69 -3.38
CA ASP A 220 6.63 20.26 -3.06
C ASP A 220 6.63 18.73 -2.92
N PHE A 221 7.76 18.14 -2.58
CA PHE A 221 7.95 16.70 -2.46
C PHE A 221 8.45 16.31 -1.09
N THR A 222 8.07 15.12 -0.63
CA THR A 222 8.62 14.52 0.59
C THR A 222 8.99 13.07 0.34
N TYR A 223 9.91 12.55 1.13
CA TYR A 223 10.30 11.15 1.09
C TYR A 223 9.68 10.42 2.29
N PRO A 224 8.97 9.31 2.05
CA PRO A 224 8.44 8.48 3.13
C PRO A 224 9.57 7.91 4.00
N ALA A 225 9.42 8.06 5.32
CA ALA A 225 10.15 7.26 6.29
C ALA A 225 9.41 5.94 6.48
N ILE A 226 10.01 4.84 6.01
CA ILE A 226 9.41 3.51 6.06
C ILE A 226 9.78 2.80 7.37
N GLU A 227 8.75 2.30 8.03
CA GLU A 227 8.78 1.34 9.11
C GLU A 227 7.96 0.09 8.70
N PRO A 228 8.17 -1.07 9.35
CA PRO A 228 7.40 -2.28 9.05
C PRO A 228 5.90 -2.01 9.18
N GLY A 229 5.14 -2.16 8.10
CA GLY A 229 3.70 -1.87 8.07
C GLY A 229 3.29 -0.40 8.25
N VAL A 230 4.23 0.55 8.31
CA VAL A 230 3.92 1.98 8.48
C VAL A 230 4.76 2.87 7.55
N ILE A 231 4.09 3.77 6.83
CA ILE A 231 4.73 4.84 6.06
C ILE A 231 4.50 6.16 6.79
N ASN A 232 5.58 6.81 7.23
CA ASN A 232 5.54 8.13 7.84
C ASN A 232 5.95 9.19 6.81
N LEU A 233 5.05 10.13 6.53
CA LEU A 233 5.33 11.31 5.72
C LEU A 233 5.33 12.53 6.63
N GLU A 234 6.41 13.29 6.62
CA GLU A 234 6.48 14.59 7.30
C GLU A 234 6.85 15.67 6.30
N PHE A 235 6.10 16.77 6.30
CA PHE A 235 6.34 17.88 5.40
C PHE A 235 5.83 19.21 5.98
N THR A 236 6.31 20.33 5.45
CA THR A 236 5.98 21.67 5.95
C THR A 236 5.06 22.38 4.97
N VAL A 237 4.02 23.03 5.47
CA VAL A 237 3.07 23.84 4.69
C VAL A 237 2.96 25.26 5.25
N PRO A 238 2.58 26.27 4.44
CA PRO A 238 2.35 27.63 4.92
C PRO A 238 1.21 27.74 5.95
N GLU A 239 1.26 28.75 6.82
CA GLU A 239 0.32 28.97 7.93
C GLU A 239 -1.16 28.95 7.54
N LYS A 240 -1.47 29.57 6.40
CA LYS A 240 -2.86 29.77 5.95
C LYS A 240 -3.45 28.54 5.25
N THR A 241 -2.68 27.45 5.15
CA THR A 241 -3.10 26.23 4.48
C THR A 241 -4.36 25.65 5.11
N ALA A 242 -5.43 25.57 4.34
CA ALA A 242 -6.70 24.96 4.75
C ALA A 242 -6.88 23.56 4.16
N PHE A 243 -6.21 23.29 3.03
CA PHE A 243 -6.32 22.06 2.28
C PHE A 243 -4.93 21.52 1.96
N VAL A 244 -4.74 20.22 2.17
CA VAL A 244 -3.51 19.52 1.79
C VAL A 244 -3.89 18.29 1.00
N ARG A 245 -3.24 18.09 -0.15
CA ARG A 245 -3.38 16.91 -0.98
C ARG A 245 -2.02 16.24 -1.13
N VAL A 246 -1.92 15.01 -0.66
CA VAL A 246 -0.75 14.17 -0.87
C VAL A 246 -1.06 13.20 -2.01
N VAL A 247 -0.26 13.26 -3.06
CA VAL A 247 -0.38 12.42 -4.25
C VAL A 247 0.63 11.28 -4.13
N LEU A 248 0.12 10.06 -4.21
CA LEU A 248 0.94 8.86 -4.20
C LEU A 248 1.75 8.77 -5.51
N PRO A 249 2.96 8.18 -5.50
CA PRO A 249 3.74 7.95 -6.71
C PRO A 249 2.93 7.23 -7.79
N ASN A 250 3.16 7.55 -9.07
CA ASN A 250 2.51 6.82 -10.16
C ASN A 250 2.83 5.31 -10.07
N HIS A 251 1.86 4.47 -10.41
CA HIS A 251 1.98 3.01 -10.34
C HIS A 251 2.16 2.43 -8.94
N SER A 252 2.11 3.26 -7.88
CA SER A 252 2.13 2.75 -6.52
C SER A 252 0.84 2.00 -6.20
N VAL A 253 1.01 0.78 -5.69
CA VAL A 253 -0.08 -0.05 -5.19
C VAL A 253 0.16 -0.28 -3.71
N LEU A 254 -0.74 0.28 -2.91
CA LEU A 254 -0.69 0.25 -1.45
C LEU A 254 -2.03 -0.22 -0.91
N MET A 255 -1.99 -1.23 -0.04
CA MET A 255 -3.13 -1.69 0.74
C MET A 255 -3.08 -0.97 2.08
N ILE A 256 -3.74 0.19 2.14
CA ILE A 256 -3.76 1.08 3.30
C ILE A 256 -4.81 0.57 4.29
N GLN A 257 -4.38 0.17 5.48
CA GLN A 257 -5.27 -0.22 6.56
C GLN A 257 -5.87 0.99 7.27
N ASP A 258 -5.02 1.98 7.57
CA ASP A 258 -5.41 3.18 8.29
C ASP A 258 -4.53 4.37 7.88
N VAL A 259 -5.05 5.59 8.07
CA VAL A 259 -4.32 6.84 7.85
C VAL A 259 -4.56 7.78 9.02
N GLU A 260 -3.56 7.91 9.87
CA GLU A 260 -3.53 8.92 10.92
C GLU A 260 -2.92 10.20 10.34
N SER A 261 -3.57 11.34 10.60
CA SER A 261 -3.03 12.65 10.22
C SER A 261 -2.89 13.52 11.46
N SER A 262 -1.78 14.27 11.53
CA SER A 262 -1.52 15.19 12.64
C SER A 262 -0.82 16.44 12.18
N VAL A 263 -1.02 17.53 12.91
CA VAL A 263 -0.38 18.83 12.67
C VAL A 263 0.47 19.20 13.89
N PHE A 264 1.69 19.68 13.64
CA PHE A 264 2.59 20.15 14.68
C PHE A 264 2.25 21.60 15.03
N HIS A 265 1.78 21.84 16.24
CA HIS A 265 1.40 23.15 16.75
C HIS A 265 1.77 23.27 18.25
N ASN A 266 2.32 24.42 18.67
CA ASN A 266 2.79 24.66 20.04
C ASN A 266 3.70 23.55 20.60
N ASN A 267 4.69 23.13 19.81
CA ASN A 267 5.67 22.08 20.16
C ASN A 267 5.08 20.68 20.42
N ALA A 268 3.85 20.42 19.98
CA ALA A 268 3.20 19.12 20.10
C ALA A 268 2.50 18.71 18.80
N TRP A 269 2.35 17.40 18.60
CA TRP A 269 1.54 16.85 17.51
C TRP A 269 0.09 16.76 17.95
N HIS A 270 -0.81 17.36 17.16
CA HIS A 270 -2.25 17.33 17.40
C HIS A 270 -2.91 16.45 16.32
N PRO A 271 -3.64 15.39 16.68
CA PRO A 271 -4.32 14.53 15.71
C PRO A 271 -5.45 15.30 15.02
N LEU A 272 -5.58 15.12 13.71
CA LEU A 272 -6.68 15.64 12.92
C LEU A 272 -7.82 14.63 12.83
N PRO A 273 -9.10 15.05 12.89
CA PRO A 273 -10.23 14.14 12.77
C PRO A 273 -10.26 13.39 11.44
N GLU A 274 -10.54 12.08 11.46
CA GLU A 274 -10.62 11.23 10.24
C GLU A 274 -11.59 11.79 9.18
N LYS A 275 -12.69 12.43 9.60
CA LYS A 275 -13.67 13.04 8.70
C LYS A 275 -13.11 14.13 7.78
N LEU A 276 -11.92 14.68 8.10
CA LEU A 276 -11.23 15.65 7.24
C LEU A 276 -10.50 14.97 6.09
N LEU A 277 -10.18 13.69 6.23
CA LEU A 277 -9.51 12.89 5.22
C LEU A 277 -10.49 12.44 4.14
N GLN A 278 -10.20 12.82 2.90
CA GLN A 278 -10.88 12.35 1.70
C GLN A 278 -9.88 11.62 0.82
N THR A 279 -10.37 10.63 0.08
CA THR A 279 -9.55 9.88 -0.87
C THR A 279 -10.02 10.16 -2.29
N GLN A 280 -9.07 10.22 -3.24
CA GLN A 280 -9.34 10.38 -4.66
C GLN A 280 -8.65 9.24 -5.41
N ASN A 281 -9.41 8.52 -6.26
CA ASN A 281 -8.93 7.37 -7.03
C ASN A 281 -8.35 6.20 -6.19
N ILE A 282 -8.66 6.17 -4.90
CA ILE A 282 -8.34 5.06 -3.98
C ILE A 282 -9.64 4.34 -3.65
N GLN A 283 -9.68 3.03 -3.89
CA GLN A 283 -10.88 2.22 -3.66
C GLN A 283 -11.02 1.94 -2.15
N ARG A 284 -12.13 2.36 -1.53
CA ARG A 284 -12.41 2.09 -0.10
C ARG A 284 -13.22 0.81 0.06
N SER A 285 -12.69 -0.16 0.80
CA SER A 285 -13.42 -1.33 1.28
C SER A 285 -13.82 -1.12 2.75
N LYS A 286 -14.61 -2.04 3.33
CA LYS A 286 -14.96 -1.99 4.76
C LYS A 286 -13.74 -2.11 5.68
N LYS A 287 -12.63 -2.71 5.23
CA LYS A 287 -11.47 -3.05 6.06
C LYS A 287 -10.18 -2.36 5.66
N PHE A 288 -10.08 -1.85 4.43
CA PHE A 288 -8.86 -1.25 3.90
C PHE A 288 -9.19 -0.31 2.74
N MET A 289 -8.23 0.54 2.39
CA MET A 289 -8.21 1.38 1.19
C MET A 289 -7.14 0.85 0.24
N ARG A 290 -7.48 0.68 -1.04
CA ARG A 290 -6.56 0.18 -2.07
C ARG A 290 -6.19 1.30 -3.04
N ALA A 291 -4.93 1.68 -3.02
CA ALA A 291 -4.31 2.41 -4.10
C ALA A 291 -4.08 1.46 -5.29
N THR A 292 -4.55 1.81 -6.47
CA THR A 292 -4.68 0.93 -7.65
C THR A 292 -3.60 1.17 -8.72
N GLY A 293 -2.56 1.94 -8.42
CA GLY A 293 -1.54 2.32 -9.42
C GLY A 293 -2.00 3.29 -10.52
N LYS A 294 -3.29 3.66 -10.56
CA LYS A 294 -3.82 4.67 -11.48
C LYS A 294 -3.19 6.05 -11.26
N ALA A 295 -3.20 6.89 -12.29
CA ALA A 295 -2.72 8.27 -12.16
C ALA A 295 -3.57 9.06 -11.14
N PHE A 296 -2.93 10.00 -10.45
CA PHE A 296 -3.57 10.96 -9.54
C PHE A 296 -4.35 10.34 -8.38
N GLN A 297 -3.75 9.35 -7.72
CA GLN A 297 -4.25 8.83 -6.45
C GLN A 297 -3.82 9.75 -5.33
N ALA A 298 -4.77 10.19 -4.50
CA ALA A 298 -4.47 11.20 -3.51
C ALA A 298 -5.24 11.04 -2.21
N LEU A 299 -4.58 11.42 -1.12
CA LEU A 299 -5.14 11.64 0.20
C LEU A 299 -5.27 13.15 0.41
N THR A 300 -6.48 13.64 0.67
CA THR A 300 -6.75 15.06 0.87
C THR A 300 -7.24 15.32 2.29
N ILE A 301 -6.51 16.14 3.05
CA ILE A 301 -6.97 16.71 4.31
C ILE A 301 -7.72 18.01 3.98
N ASN A 302 -9.00 18.08 4.30
CA ASN A 302 -9.83 19.25 4.07
C ASN A 302 -10.06 20.05 5.34
N ASN A 303 -10.17 21.37 5.21
CA ASN A 303 -10.62 22.27 6.26
C ASN A 303 -9.84 22.11 7.58
N ILE A 304 -8.50 22.23 7.52
CA ILE A 304 -7.67 22.25 8.73
C ILE A 304 -8.23 23.32 9.70
N PRO A 305 -8.50 22.97 10.97
CA PRO A 305 -9.10 23.89 11.95
C PRO A 305 -8.36 25.23 12.05
N ALA A 306 -9.10 26.34 12.18
CA ALA A 306 -8.53 27.69 12.16
C ALA A 306 -7.57 27.97 13.32
N ASP A 307 -7.86 27.40 14.49
CA ASP A 307 -7.02 27.43 15.69
C ASP A 307 -5.67 26.75 15.48
N LEU A 308 -5.63 25.67 14.69
CA LEU A 308 -4.40 24.99 14.31
C LEU A 308 -3.65 25.69 13.17
N ARG A 309 -4.31 26.64 12.47
CA ARG A 309 -3.72 27.42 11.37
C ARG A 309 -2.92 28.65 11.83
N ALA A 310 -3.15 29.14 13.05
CA ALA A 310 -2.57 30.39 13.50
C ALA A 310 -1.12 30.22 14.01
N LYS A 311 -0.15 30.80 13.28
CA LYS A 311 1.28 31.01 13.62
C LYS A 311 2.26 29.91 13.17
N ALA A 312 3.34 30.39 12.52
CA ALA A 312 4.50 29.69 11.97
C ALA A 312 4.17 28.58 10.94
N ALA A 313 5.11 28.31 10.03
CA ALA A 313 5.01 27.20 9.08
C ALA A 313 4.66 25.90 9.82
N GLN A 314 3.60 25.23 9.38
CA GLN A 314 3.06 24.03 10.05
C GLN A 314 3.74 22.79 9.49
N LYS A 315 4.15 21.88 10.37
CA LYS A 315 4.51 20.53 9.94
C LYS A 315 3.28 19.65 9.99
N ILE A 316 3.05 18.90 8.93
CA ILE A 316 2.03 17.87 8.85
C ILE A 316 2.72 16.52 8.83
N ARG A 317 2.14 15.58 9.57
CA ARG A 317 2.53 14.18 9.56
C ARG A 317 1.35 13.35 9.10
N LEU A 318 1.58 12.51 8.09
CA LEU A 318 0.70 11.39 7.74
C LEU A 318 1.39 10.10 8.14
N LYS A 319 0.72 9.29 8.95
CA LYS A 319 1.14 7.94 9.27
C LYS A 319 0.16 6.99 8.61
N ILE A 320 0.63 6.31 7.57
CA ILE A 320 -0.16 5.41 6.73
C ILE A 320 0.19 4.00 7.15
N SER A 321 -0.71 3.34 7.87
CA SER A 321 -0.59 1.92 8.20
C SER A 321 -0.98 1.12 6.96
N TYR A 322 -0.11 0.21 6.52
CA TYR A 322 -0.34 -0.61 5.34
C TYR A 322 -0.12 -2.08 5.64
N MET A 323 -0.81 -2.94 4.88
CA MET A 323 -0.68 -4.37 5.04
C MET A 323 0.59 -4.85 4.35
N ASP A 324 1.62 -5.05 5.16
CA ASP A 324 2.92 -5.51 4.71
C ASP A 324 2.92 -7.04 4.64
N ASP A 325 2.37 -7.60 3.57
CA ASP A 325 2.46 -9.03 3.29
C ASP A 325 3.90 -9.41 2.83
N ILE A 326 4.93 -9.05 3.60
CA ILE A 326 6.33 -9.44 3.37
C ILE A 326 6.63 -10.80 3.99
N ASP A 327 5.82 -11.30 4.92
CA ASP A 327 6.09 -12.56 5.61
C ASP A 327 6.30 -13.72 4.63
N TRP A 328 5.44 -13.87 3.62
CA TRP A 328 5.60 -14.92 2.61
C TRP A 328 6.81 -14.67 1.69
N VAL A 329 7.17 -13.41 1.43
CA VAL A 329 8.39 -13.10 0.65
C VAL A 329 9.63 -13.52 1.43
N SER A 330 9.63 -13.28 2.74
CA SER A 330 10.71 -13.73 3.64
C SER A 330 10.79 -15.24 3.63
N SER A 331 9.67 -15.95 3.82
CA SER A 331 9.62 -17.41 3.73
C SER A 331 10.09 -17.94 2.37
N MET A 332 9.78 -17.23 1.29
CA MET A 332 10.21 -17.60 -0.05
C MET A 332 11.72 -17.45 -0.24
N LEU A 333 12.31 -16.37 0.30
CA LEU A 333 13.76 -16.15 0.27
C LEU A 333 14.55 -17.11 1.18
N GLU A 334 13.88 -17.68 2.18
CA GLU A 334 14.41 -18.74 3.02
C GLU A 334 14.29 -20.14 2.39
N HIS A 335 13.62 -20.26 1.24
CA HIS A 335 13.54 -21.53 0.52
C HIS A 335 14.95 -22.01 0.10
N PRO A 336 15.42 -23.20 0.52
CA PRO A 336 16.81 -23.61 0.34
C PRO A 336 17.28 -23.54 -1.11
N GLU A 337 16.46 -24.01 -2.05
CA GLU A 337 16.83 -24.04 -3.47
C GLU A 337 16.86 -22.64 -4.09
N LEU A 338 15.95 -21.76 -3.68
CA LEU A 338 15.99 -20.36 -4.12
C LEU A 338 17.20 -19.65 -3.50
N HIS A 339 17.52 -19.94 -2.24
CA HIS A 339 18.67 -19.38 -1.56
C HIS A 339 19.99 -19.78 -2.23
N ASP A 340 20.14 -21.07 -2.57
CA ASP A 340 21.31 -21.58 -3.28
C ASP A 340 21.42 -20.97 -4.68
N PHE A 341 20.30 -20.87 -5.40
CA PHE A 341 20.22 -20.20 -6.70
C PHE A 341 20.66 -18.73 -6.60
N LEU A 342 20.11 -17.99 -5.64
CA LEU A 342 20.46 -16.58 -5.39
C LEU A 342 21.93 -16.42 -5.00
N SER A 343 22.48 -17.35 -4.23
CA SER A 343 23.89 -17.36 -3.84
C SER A 343 24.80 -17.64 -5.05
N GLY A 344 24.37 -18.49 -5.99
CA GLY A 344 25.05 -18.70 -7.26
C GLY A 344 25.05 -17.45 -8.15
N LEU A 345 23.91 -16.74 -8.25
CA LEU A 345 23.84 -15.45 -8.95
C LEU A 345 24.74 -14.39 -8.27
N GLU A 346 24.84 -14.45 -6.93
CA GLU A 346 25.77 -13.66 -6.12
C GLU A 346 27.25 -14.05 -6.36
N GLN A 347 27.58 -15.05 -7.15
CA GLN A 347 28.98 -15.27 -7.56
C GLN A 347 29.26 -14.74 -8.98
N GLN A 348 28.22 -14.40 -9.75
CA GLN A 348 28.30 -14.09 -11.18
C GLN A 348 28.25 -12.58 -11.53
N GLU A 349 28.43 -11.66 -10.58
CA GLU A 349 28.43 -10.19 -10.79
C GLU A 349 27.17 -9.58 -11.46
N ARG A 350 26.05 -10.30 -11.61
CA ARG A 350 24.75 -9.77 -12.11
C ARG A 350 23.97 -8.93 -11.09
N TYR A 351 24.65 -8.00 -10.42
CA TYR A 351 24.54 -7.82 -8.97
C TYR A 351 23.79 -6.62 -8.39
N SER A 352 23.27 -5.69 -9.18
CA SER A 352 22.62 -4.50 -8.59
C SER A 352 21.30 -4.84 -7.90
N ASP A 353 20.56 -5.81 -8.42
CA ASP A 353 19.19 -6.07 -8.01
C ASP A 353 19.07 -6.99 -6.76
N ILE A 354 19.97 -7.96 -6.58
CA ILE A 354 19.97 -8.84 -5.40
C ILE A 354 20.34 -8.08 -4.14
N ARG A 355 21.42 -7.27 -4.19
CA ARG A 355 21.78 -6.36 -3.07
C ARG A 355 20.65 -5.38 -2.78
N TYR A 356 19.93 -4.94 -3.81
CA TYR A 356 18.77 -4.07 -3.67
C TYR A 356 17.61 -4.76 -2.93
N ILE A 357 17.26 -5.99 -3.32
CA ILE A 357 16.20 -6.80 -2.68
C ILE A 357 16.58 -7.13 -1.24
N LYS A 358 17.77 -7.71 -1.04
CA LYS A 358 18.29 -8.01 0.30
C LYS A 358 18.25 -6.74 1.13
N LYS A 359 18.75 -5.60 0.64
CA LYS A 359 18.67 -4.34 1.39
C LYS A 359 17.22 -3.87 1.64
N ALA A 360 16.31 -4.00 0.68
CA ALA A 360 14.91 -3.61 0.84
C ALA A 360 14.25 -4.42 1.97
N ILE A 361 14.35 -5.74 1.88
CA ILE A 361 13.73 -6.72 2.77
C ILE A 361 14.44 -6.73 4.12
N PHE A 362 15.77 -6.71 4.16
CA PHE A 362 16.50 -6.61 5.43
C PHE A 362 16.35 -5.23 6.08
N SER A 363 16.08 -4.14 5.34
CA SER A 363 15.81 -2.84 5.96
C SER A 363 14.41 -2.74 6.60
N SER A 364 13.44 -3.51 6.11
CA SER A 364 12.15 -3.68 6.79
C SER A 364 12.25 -4.70 7.92
N LEU A 365 13.02 -5.78 7.78
CA LEU A 365 13.14 -6.82 8.82
C LEU A 365 14.15 -6.51 9.93
N ARG A 366 15.15 -5.65 9.70
CA ARG A 366 16.23 -5.34 10.65
C ARG A 366 16.41 -3.83 10.83
N LYS A 367 15.65 -3.25 11.76
CA LYS A 367 16.08 -2.04 12.47
C LYS A 367 16.23 -2.32 13.96
N SER A 368 17.29 -3.05 14.30
CA SER A 368 18.03 -2.77 15.54
C SER A 368 18.74 -1.43 15.35
N LEU A 369 18.21 -0.40 16.02
CA LEU A 369 18.63 0.99 15.90
C LEU A 369 20.03 1.17 16.50
N ILE A 370 21.08 1.41 15.70
CA ILE A 370 22.36 1.86 16.27
C ILE A 370 22.13 3.25 16.85
N VAL A 371 22.07 3.38 18.18
CA VAL A 371 22.01 4.69 18.85
C VAL A 371 23.43 5.13 19.12
N VAL A 372 23.81 6.29 18.57
CA VAL A 372 25.05 6.96 18.92
C VAL A 372 24.71 7.99 20.01
N SER A 373 25.12 7.73 21.24
CA SER A 373 25.01 8.71 22.33
C SER A 373 26.30 9.51 22.43
N LEU A 374 26.18 10.84 22.47
CA LEU A 374 27.29 11.77 22.63
C LEU A 374 27.09 12.51 23.97
N GLY A 375 27.75 12.04 25.02
CA GLY A 375 27.49 12.49 26.39
C GLY A 375 26.07 12.16 26.87
N ASN A 376 25.42 13.11 27.57
CA ASN A 376 24.06 12.94 28.12
C ASN A 376 22.93 13.12 27.07
N ASN A 377 23.25 13.41 25.81
CA ASN A 377 22.27 13.67 24.77
C ASN A 377 22.18 12.46 23.82
N LYS A 378 20.98 11.87 23.74
CA LYS A 378 20.65 10.82 22.76
C LYS A 378 20.28 11.48 21.43
N PHE A 379 21.02 11.22 20.36
CA PHE A 379 20.68 11.71 19.03
C PHE A 379 20.19 10.55 18.15
N PRO A 380 19.00 10.65 17.50
CA PRO A 380 18.70 9.77 16.39
C PRO A 380 19.66 10.08 15.24
N VAL A 381 20.16 9.03 14.56
CA VAL A 381 21.25 9.06 13.55
C VAL A 381 21.02 10.02 12.36
N ASN A 382 19.85 10.63 12.23
CA ASN A 382 19.45 11.41 11.06
C ASN A 382 20.12 12.81 10.92
N THR A 383 21.09 13.18 11.76
CA THR A 383 21.69 14.53 11.75
C THR A 383 23.18 14.62 11.40
N GLY A 384 23.89 13.52 11.14
CA GLY A 384 25.34 13.65 10.88
C GLY A 384 26.09 12.50 10.21
N LEU A 385 25.48 11.33 10.03
CA LEU A 385 26.14 10.16 9.43
C LEU A 385 25.61 9.93 8.01
N ASN A 386 26.51 9.81 7.04
CA ASN A 386 26.21 9.41 5.68
C ASN A 386 26.74 7.99 5.46
N LEU A 387 25.86 7.06 5.07
CA LEU A 387 26.26 5.73 4.64
C LEU A 387 26.66 5.82 3.17
N ASN A 388 27.95 5.63 2.86
CA ASN A 388 28.40 5.60 1.47
C ASN A 388 27.80 4.37 0.77
N PRO A 389 26.93 4.56 -0.24
CA PRO A 389 26.17 3.47 -0.84
C PRO A 389 27.03 2.48 -1.61
N SER A 390 28.25 2.85 -2.00
CA SER A 390 29.15 1.99 -2.79
C SER A 390 29.91 0.95 -1.96
N ASN A 391 30.11 1.19 -0.66
CA ASN A 391 31.03 0.38 0.15
C ASN A 391 30.60 0.17 1.61
N GLY A 392 29.38 0.58 1.98
CA GLY A 392 28.81 0.36 3.31
C GLY A 392 29.51 1.12 4.44
N LYS A 393 30.39 2.09 4.13
CA LYS A 393 31.06 2.89 5.16
C LYS A 393 30.11 3.94 5.74
N LEU A 394 29.93 3.93 7.05
CA LEU A 394 29.37 5.05 7.79
C LEU A 394 30.45 6.13 7.96
N GLN A 395 30.17 7.35 7.48
CA GLN A 395 31.07 8.49 7.60
C GLN A 395 30.34 9.69 8.20
N PHE A 396 30.97 10.40 9.13
CA PHE A 396 30.46 11.67 9.61
C PHE A 396 30.55 12.74 8.50
N ARG A 397 29.49 13.54 8.32
CA ARG A 397 29.45 14.62 7.32
C ARG A 397 30.47 15.74 7.58
N LYS A 398 30.99 15.86 8.80
CA LYS A 398 32.04 16.82 9.20
C LYS A 398 32.99 16.15 10.19
N PRO A 399 34.30 16.50 10.18
CA PRO A 399 35.22 16.07 11.23
C PRO A 399 34.71 16.53 12.60
N LEU A 400 34.76 15.64 13.59
CA LEU A 400 34.37 15.93 14.96
C LEU A 400 35.40 16.91 15.54
N LYS A 401 34.99 18.16 15.82
CA LYS A 401 35.85 19.11 16.55
C LYS A 401 35.68 18.87 18.05
N ARG A 402 36.80 18.70 18.76
CA ARG A 402 36.85 18.41 20.22
C ARG A 402 36.01 19.37 21.06
N ASP A 403 35.97 20.64 20.70
CA ASP A 403 35.22 21.67 21.43
C ASP A 403 33.68 21.45 21.42
N THR A 404 33.18 20.55 20.58
CA THR A 404 31.74 20.36 20.34
C THR A 404 31.16 19.12 21.03
N TYR A 405 31.99 18.16 21.46
CA TYR A 405 31.54 16.85 21.93
C TYR A 405 32.33 16.43 23.19
N ARG A 406 31.63 16.03 24.26
CA ARG A 406 32.27 15.51 25.48
C ARG A 406 32.89 14.12 25.24
N ASP A 407 33.79 13.77 26.16
CA ASP A 407 34.90 12.80 26.13
C ASP A 407 34.66 11.37 25.61
N TYR A 408 33.47 10.96 25.16
CA TYR A 408 33.23 9.59 24.68
C TYR A 408 32.15 9.48 23.60
N VAL A 409 32.24 8.42 22.81
CA VAL A 409 31.19 7.95 21.89
C VAL A 409 30.67 6.61 22.40
N GLU A 410 29.36 6.52 22.65
CA GLU A 410 28.71 5.26 22.99
C GLU A 410 27.91 4.75 21.80
N LEU A 411 28.22 3.55 21.35
CA LEU A 411 27.48 2.81 20.32
C LEU A 411 26.63 1.76 21.03
N ILE A 412 25.31 1.91 20.98
CA ILE A 412 24.37 0.95 21.56
C ILE A 412 23.80 0.09 20.44
N PHE A 413 23.88 -1.24 20.61
CA PHE A 413 23.39 -2.21 19.64
C PHE A 413 22.18 -2.98 20.23
N PRO A 414 20.95 -2.47 20.10
CA PRO A 414 19.79 -3.16 20.65
C PRO A 414 19.51 -4.46 19.87
N ASP A 415 19.15 -5.53 20.60
CA ASP A 415 18.62 -6.80 20.10
C ASP A 415 19.51 -7.61 19.12
N THR A 416 20.83 -7.43 19.14
CA THR A 416 21.76 -8.34 18.46
C THR A 416 22.22 -9.48 19.39
N ILE A 417 22.14 -10.74 18.94
CA ILE A 417 22.62 -11.91 19.71
C ILE A 417 24.14 -12.11 19.52
N ALA A 418 24.67 -11.79 18.34
CA ALA A 418 26.10 -11.74 18.03
C ALA A 418 26.35 -10.87 16.78
N ALA A 419 27.42 -10.07 16.76
CA ALA A 419 27.86 -9.34 15.58
C ALA A 419 29.39 -9.13 15.59
N ARG A 420 30.00 -9.03 14.40
CA ARG A 420 31.43 -8.75 14.23
C ARG A 420 31.61 -7.34 13.68
N TYR A 421 32.33 -6.50 14.40
CA TYR A 421 32.60 -5.12 13.98
C TYR A 421 34.10 -4.93 13.71
N GLN A 422 34.43 -4.30 12.59
CA GLN A 422 35.77 -3.80 12.32
C GLN A 422 35.79 -2.28 12.55
N LEU A 423 36.50 -1.87 13.60
CA LEU A 423 36.75 -0.47 13.89
C LEU A 423 38.06 -0.05 13.23
N ARG A 424 38.02 1.01 12.42
CA ARG A 424 39.24 1.59 11.84
C ARG A 424 39.32 3.07 12.19
N LEU A 425 40.33 3.41 12.98
CA LEU A 425 40.72 4.78 13.24
C LEU A 425 41.64 5.25 12.11
N GLN A 426 41.30 6.35 11.44
CA GLN A 426 42.18 7.01 10.48
C GLN A 426 42.51 8.40 11.01
N THR A 427 43.79 8.65 11.28
CA THR A 427 44.32 9.98 11.53
C THR A 427 44.82 10.57 10.21
N GLY A 428 44.78 11.91 10.07
CA GLY A 428 45.23 12.58 8.85
C GLY A 428 46.72 12.40 8.54
N HIS A 429 47.52 11.95 9.51
CA HIS A 429 48.97 11.81 9.40
C HIS A 429 49.41 10.47 10.04
N SER A 430 49.75 9.49 9.19
CA SER A 430 50.24 8.13 9.51
C SER A 430 49.27 7.20 10.27
N SER A 431 49.19 5.94 9.85
CA SER A 431 48.41 4.90 10.54
C SER A 431 48.96 4.66 11.95
N ALA A 432 48.31 5.23 12.96
CA ALA A 432 48.55 4.87 14.35
C ALA A 432 48.00 3.46 14.60
N ASN A 433 48.88 2.46 14.57
CA ASN A 433 48.53 1.05 14.84
C ASN A 433 48.39 0.73 16.33
N GLU A 434 48.54 1.70 17.24
CA GLU A 434 48.43 1.45 18.68
C GLU A 434 47.55 2.52 19.34
N ILE A 435 46.24 2.33 19.23
CA ILE A 435 45.29 2.94 20.16
C ILE A 435 44.42 1.80 20.65
N ILE A 436 44.65 1.37 21.90
CA ILE A 436 43.86 0.32 22.54
C ILE A 436 42.64 1.00 23.17
N PRO A 437 41.41 0.79 22.66
CA PRO A 437 40.22 1.35 23.28
C PRO A 437 40.09 0.82 24.71
N THR A 438 39.87 1.72 25.67
CA THR A 438 39.62 1.32 27.06
C THR A 438 38.18 0.84 27.16
N LEU A 439 37.97 -0.47 27.22
CA LEU A 439 36.64 -1.09 27.28
C LEU A 439 36.14 -1.09 28.74
N LYS A 440 34.98 -0.50 29.00
CA LYS A 440 34.25 -0.65 30.28
C LYS A 440 33.06 -1.61 30.08
N ASN A 441 32.88 -2.56 31.02
CA ASN A 441 31.86 -3.63 31.03
C ASN A 441 32.01 -4.71 29.92
N SER A 442 33.02 -5.59 30.05
CA SER A 442 33.51 -6.47 28.98
C SER A 442 33.26 -7.98 29.17
N GLU A 443 32.07 -8.42 29.59
CA GLU A 443 31.83 -9.87 29.72
C GLU A 443 31.70 -10.60 28.36
N ASN A 444 31.51 -9.89 27.25
CA ASN A 444 31.25 -10.49 25.94
C ASN A 444 31.96 -9.80 24.75
N LEU A 445 33.17 -9.27 24.97
CA LEU A 445 33.96 -8.59 23.95
C LEU A 445 35.27 -9.34 23.69
N LEU A 446 35.53 -9.70 22.43
CA LEU A 446 36.80 -10.26 21.97
C LEU A 446 37.45 -9.28 20.99
N TYR A 447 38.56 -8.67 21.40
CA TYR A 447 39.36 -7.81 20.53
C TYR A 447 40.56 -8.59 19.99
N ASP A 448 40.65 -8.70 18.66
CA ASP A 448 41.82 -9.22 17.97
C ASP A 448 42.74 -8.05 17.57
N ALA A 449 43.82 -7.89 18.33
CA ALA A 449 44.80 -6.83 18.12
C ALA A 449 45.54 -6.93 16.77
N ILE A 450 45.59 -8.13 16.16
CA ILE A 450 46.30 -8.36 14.88
C ILE A 450 45.45 -7.85 13.72
N SER A 451 44.14 -8.11 13.75
CA SER A 451 43.21 -7.72 12.67
C SER A 451 42.51 -6.38 12.92
N GLY A 452 42.60 -5.83 14.13
CA GLY A 452 41.83 -4.66 14.57
C GLY A 452 40.32 -4.94 14.64
N GLN A 453 39.93 -6.21 14.77
CA GLN A 453 38.53 -6.62 14.82
C GLN A 453 38.04 -6.71 16.26
N LEU A 454 36.84 -6.18 16.49
CA LEU A 454 36.11 -6.30 17.74
C LEU A 454 34.90 -7.20 17.52
N THR A 455 34.89 -8.38 18.12
CA THR A 455 33.73 -9.26 18.15
C THR A 455 32.92 -8.95 19.42
N VAL A 456 31.63 -8.76 19.23
CA VAL A 456 30.71 -8.38 20.30
C VAL A 456 29.58 -9.42 20.36
N THR A 457 29.47 -10.12 21.48
CA THR A 457 28.43 -11.12 21.72
C THR A 457 27.51 -10.71 22.88
N GLY A 458 26.34 -11.30 23.00
CA GLY A 458 25.41 -11.04 24.13
C GLY A 458 24.29 -10.04 23.79
N LYS A 459 23.24 -10.01 24.63
CA LYS A 459 22.05 -9.14 24.43
C LYS A 459 22.38 -7.69 24.75
N ASN A 460 22.06 -6.78 23.83
CA ASN A 460 22.20 -5.33 23.98
C ASN A 460 23.62 -4.86 24.34
N PRO A 461 24.67 -5.27 23.60
CA PRO A 461 26.00 -4.82 23.92
C PRO A 461 26.13 -3.32 23.64
N SER A 462 26.89 -2.63 24.49
CA SER A 462 27.32 -1.25 24.23
C SER A 462 28.83 -1.18 24.12
N LEU A 463 29.31 -0.34 23.20
CA LEU A 463 30.73 -0.02 23.05
C LEU A 463 30.93 1.45 23.38
N THR A 464 31.65 1.72 24.45
CA THR A 464 32.07 3.09 24.80
C THR A 464 33.52 3.28 24.38
N ILE A 465 33.75 4.26 23.51
CA ILE A 465 35.08 4.67 23.08
C ILE A 465 35.39 5.97 23.80
N ASP A 466 36.37 5.92 24.70
CA ASP A 466 36.93 7.12 25.33
C ASP A 466 37.76 7.89 24.30
N LEU A 467 37.34 9.12 24.01
CA LEU A 467 38.00 10.02 23.07
C LEU A 467 38.98 10.97 23.78
N SER A 468 39.05 10.97 25.11
CA SER A 468 39.85 11.93 25.88
C SER A 468 41.35 11.86 25.59
N SER A 469 41.83 10.70 25.14
CA SER A 469 43.22 10.43 24.77
C SER A 469 43.55 10.60 23.29
N LEU A 470 42.56 10.95 22.46
CA LEU A 470 42.72 11.05 21.01
C LEU A 470 43.10 12.48 20.55
N PRO A 471 43.97 12.63 19.54
CA PRO A 471 44.23 13.92 18.89
C PRO A 471 42.98 14.52 18.19
N ASP A 472 43.01 15.82 17.94
CA ASP A 472 41.85 16.64 17.55
C ASP A 472 41.36 16.41 16.10
N ASP A 473 42.03 15.57 15.31
CA ASP A 473 41.86 15.41 13.85
C ASP A 473 41.60 13.96 13.41
N ILE A 474 40.90 13.16 14.22
CA ILE A 474 40.58 11.76 13.89
C ILE A 474 39.25 11.60 13.15
N ALA A 475 39.26 10.77 12.11
CA ALA A 475 38.06 10.19 11.54
C ALA A 475 37.84 8.77 12.08
N LEU A 476 36.76 8.58 12.83
CA LEU A 476 36.31 7.25 13.25
C LEU A 476 35.51 6.61 12.11
N THR A 477 35.96 5.46 11.60
CA THR A 477 35.15 4.63 10.70
C THR A 477 34.77 3.33 11.40
N VAL A 478 33.47 3.08 11.55
CA VAL A 478 32.95 1.80 12.05
C VAL A 478 32.39 1.03 10.87
N LYS A 479 32.87 -0.19 10.66
CA LYS A 479 32.27 -1.17 9.74
C LYS A 479 31.72 -2.32 10.56
N GLY A 480 30.46 -2.69 10.33
CA GLY A 480 29.82 -3.82 11.02
C GLY A 480 29.35 -4.86 10.03
N GLU A 481 29.48 -6.12 10.42
CA GLU A 481 28.86 -7.28 9.78
C GLU A 481 28.14 -8.08 10.87
N VAL A 482 26.85 -8.34 10.70
CA VAL A 482 26.11 -9.21 11.61
C VAL A 482 26.48 -10.64 11.24
N LEU A 483 26.95 -11.42 12.22
CA LEU A 483 27.32 -12.82 12.03
C LEU A 483 26.08 -13.69 11.79
#